data_AF-A0A6N7VV66-F1
#
_entry.id   AF-A0A6N7VV66-F1
#
_cell.length_a   1.000
_cell.length_b   1.000
_cell.length_c   1.000
_cell.angle_alpha   90.00
_cell.angle_beta   90.00
_cell.angle_gamma   90.00
#
_symmetry.space_group_name_H-M   'P 1'
#
loop_
_entity.id
_entity.type
_entity.pdbx_description
1 polymer ?
#
loop_
_entity_poly.entity_id
_entity_poly.type
_entity_poly.pdbx_seq_one_letter_code
_entity_poly.pdbx_strand_id
1 'polypeptide(L)'
;MINTAIYLRISVLEKGNLGHTEDTINSQRNIIKNFIFNDQELKKTNIEEFIDEGYSGSTTSRPGLDKLLLKVKQGKVNCIIVKDMSRFMRNYIEMGDYLENIFPFMGVRFIAINDGYDSSNEVQNGTELDIQFKNLLNDYYSRDISEKMTTALLVAKSKENTPLELHPMDI
;
A
#
# COMPACT_ATOMS: atom_id res chain seq x y z
N MET A 1 -7.52 18.92 13.68
CA MET A 1 -6.54 18.29 14.60
C MET A 1 -6.02 17.04 13.90
N ILE A 2 -4.71 16.85 13.85
CA ILE A 2 -4.11 15.68 13.19
C ILE A 2 -4.14 14.51 14.18
N ASN A 3 -4.62 13.37 13.70
CA ASN A 3 -4.66 12.11 14.42
C ASN A 3 -3.75 11.13 13.67
N THR A 4 -2.61 10.87 14.29
CA THR A 4 -1.50 10.11 13.74
C THR A 4 -1.57 8.67 14.20
N ALA A 5 -1.56 7.75 13.25
CA ALA A 5 -1.39 6.34 13.50
C ALA A 5 0.07 5.94 13.24
N ILE A 6 0.66 5.22 14.19
CA ILE A 6 1.92 4.51 14.00
C ILE A 6 1.59 3.06 13.68
N TYR A 7 2.05 2.55 12.54
CA TYR A 7 1.88 1.15 12.18
C TYR A 7 3.21 0.39 12.24
N LEU A 8 3.22 -0.69 13.04
CA LEU A 8 4.39 -1.50 13.33
C LEU A 8 4.11 -2.95 12.90
N ARG A 9 5.05 -3.56 12.19
CA ARG A 9 4.90 -4.96 11.74
C ARG A 9 6.19 -5.75 11.92
N ILE A 10 6.06 -6.99 12.36
CA ILE A 10 7.13 -7.99 12.27
C ILE A 10 6.56 -9.27 11.68
N SER A 11 7.26 -9.86 10.71
CA SER A 11 6.87 -11.13 10.10
C SER A 11 7.34 -12.34 10.93
N VAL A 12 6.75 -13.51 10.66
CA VAL A 12 7.16 -14.77 11.32
C VAL A 12 8.64 -15.08 11.09
N LEU A 13 9.14 -14.81 9.88
CA LEU A 13 10.54 -15.04 9.51
C LEU A 13 11.50 -14.14 10.31
N GLU A 14 11.09 -12.92 10.61
CA GLU A 14 11.88 -11.97 11.42
C GLU A 14 11.85 -12.34 12.92
N LYS A 15 10.77 -12.96 13.40
CA LYS A 15 10.60 -13.32 14.83
C LYS A 15 11.53 -14.45 15.30
N GLY A 16 11.94 -15.35 14.41
CA GLY A 16 12.79 -16.51 14.72
C GLY A 16 14.28 -16.29 14.46
N ASN A 17 14.67 -15.16 13.89
CA ASN A 17 16.01 -14.96 13.37
C ASN A 17 16.81 -14.02 14.28
N LEU A 18 17.64 -14.61 15.17
CA LEU A 18 18.46 -13.90 16.17
C LEU A 18 19.44 -12.88 15.57
N GLY A 19 19.68 -12.90 14.25
CA GLY A 19 20.48 -11.90 13.53
C GLY A 19 19.74 -10.61 13.16
N HIS A 20 18.40 -10.53 13.33
CA HIS A 20 17.58 -9.36 12.99
C HIS A 20 17.13 -8.58 14.24
N THR A 21 18.02 -8.40 15.22
CA THR A 21 17.73 -7.64 16.45
C THR A 21 17.35 -6.18 16.19
N GLU A 22 17.72 -5.63 15.03
CA GLU A 22 17.44 -4.25 14.63
C GLU A 22 16.00 -4.00 14.15
N ASP A 23 15.25 -5.05 13.81
CA ASP A 23 13.92 -4.96 13.21
C ASP A 23 12.76 -5.34 14.16
N THR A 24 13.01 -5.21 15.46
CA THR A 24 11.98 -5.40 16.47
C THR A 24 10.91 -4.30 16.42
N ILE A 25 9.70 -4.62 16.91
CA ILE A 25 8.62 -3.64 17.12
C ILE A 25 9.10 -2.44 17.96
N ASN A 26 9.96 -2.69 18.97
CA ASN A 26 10.52 -1.64 19.81
C ASN A 26 11.47 -0.71 19.04
N SER A 27 12.34 -1.26 18.19
CA SER A 27 13.22 -0.47 17.33
C SER A 27 12.41 0.43 16.38
N GLN A 28 11.41 -0.14 15.69
CA GLN A 28 10.50 0.59 14.81
C GLN A 28 9.77 1.71 15.56
N ARG A 29 9.23 1.41 16.75
CA ARG A 29 8.56 2.40 17.61
C ARG A 29 9.49 3.56 17.98
N ASN A 30 10.73 3.26 18.37
CA ASN A 30 11.68 4.29 18.77
C ASN A 30 12.04 5.22 17.61
N ILE A 31 12.28 4.66 16.41
CA ILE A 31 12.54 5.44 15.20
C ILE A 31 11.37 6.40 14.92
N ILE A 32 10.14 5.88 14.91
CA ILE A 32 8.95 6.67 14.59
C ILE A 32 8.67 7.73 15.66
N LYS A 33 8.78 7.39 16.95
CA LYS A 33 8.60 8.37 18.04
C LYS A 33 9.65 9.47 18.01
N ASN A 34 10.91 9.13 17.71
CA ASN A 34 11.96 10.13 17.56
C ASN A 34 11.70 11.06 16.37
N PHE A 35 11.24 10.51 15.23
CA PHE A 35 10.84 11.32 14.07
C PHE A 35 9.71 12.29 14.44
N ILE A 36 8.64 11.81 15.07
CA ILE A 36 7.51 12.63 15.51
C ILE A 36 7.95 13.72 16.49
N PHE A 37 8.82 13.40 17.45
CA PHE A 37 9.28 14.34 18.46
C PHE A 37 10.07 15.53 17.87
N ASN A 38 10.85 15.27 16.83
CA ASN A 38 11.68 16.29 16.17
C ASN A 38 10.89 17.17 15.18
N ASP A 39 9.68 16.76 14.80
CA ASP A 39 8.81 17.51 13.90
C ASP A 39 7.89 18.49 14.67
N GLN A 40 7.74 19.72 14.17
CA GLN A 40 7.00 20.79 14.85
C GLN A 40 5.47 20.59 14.84
N GLU A 41 4.95 19.94 13.81
CA GLU A 41 3.54 19.69 13.58
C GLU A 41 3.13 18.36 14.23
N LEU A 42 3.85 17.28 13.91
CA LEU A 42 3.54 15.91 14.32
C LEU A 42 3.65 15.72 15.83
N LYS A 43 4.56 16.41 16.53
CA LYS A 43 4.69 16.30 17.99
C LYS A 43 3.45 16.75 18.78
N LYS A 44 2.53 17.50 18.15
CA LYS A 44 1.30 18.02 18.78
C LYS A 44 0.07 17.16 18.47
N THR A 45 0.27 16.02 17.80
CA THR A 45 -0.82 15.18 17.29
C THR A 45 -1.22 14.11 18.30
N ASN A 46 -2.45 13.61 18.18
CA ASN A 46 -2.84 12.42 18.92
C ASN A 46 -2.19 11.21 18.24
N ILE A 47 -1.53 10.35 19.03
CA ILE A 47 -0.80 9.19 18.51
C ILE A 47 -1.49 7.91 18.96
N GLU A 48 -1.77 7.02 18.01
CA GLU A 48 -2.27 5.68 18.28
C GLU A 48 -1.39 4.63 17.60
N GLU A 49 -1.08 3.54 18.30
CA GLU A 49 -0.24 2.45 17.78
C GLU A 49 -1.09 1.27 17.28
N PHE A 50 -0.74 0.77 16.10
CA PHE A 50 -1.30 -0.43 15.48
C PHE A 50 -0.16 -1.40 15.21
N ILE A 51 -0.31 -2.66 15.65
CA ILE A 51 0.78 -3.62 15.67
C ILE A 51 0.31 -4.95 15.08
N ASP A 52 1.10 -5.50 14.16
CA ASP A 52 0.93 -6.85 13.63
C ASP A 52 2.20 -7.69 13.81
N GLU A 53 2.13 -8.69 14.68
CA GLU A 53 3.22 -9.67 14.89
C GLU A 53 2.92 -11.00 14.18
N GLY A 54 3.91 -11.51 13.44
CA GLY A 54 3.78 -12.78 12.73
C GLY A 54 3.00 -12.67 11.42
N TYR A 55 2.83 -11.47 10.87
CA TYR A 55 2.13 -11.26 9.60
C TYR A 55 3.10 -10.87 8.49
N SER A 56 2.95 -11.49 7.31
CA SER A 56 3.68 -11.10 6.11
C SER A 56 3.15 -9.77 5.57
N GLY A 57 4.04 -8.94 5.00
CA GLY A 57 3.65 -7.71 4.32
C GLY A 57 2.95 -7.96 2.97
N SER A 58 2.96 -9.21 2.49
CA SER A 58 2.19 -9.64 1.31
C SER A 58 0.74 -10.00 1.67
N THR A 59 0.40 -10.09 2.96
CA THR A 59 -0.96 -10.41 3.41
C THR A 59 -1.76 -9.12 3.53
N THR A 60 -2.91 -9.08 2.86
CA THR A 60 -3.74 -7.88 2.73
C THR A 60 -4.66 -7.66 3.94
N SER A 61 -5.14 -8.73 4.59
CA SER A 61 -5.90 -8.66 5.84
C SER A 61 -5.01 -9.00 7.03
N ARG A 62 -4.88 -8.04 7.95
CA ARG A 62 -4.11 -8.18 9.18
C ARG A 62 -4.83 -7.45 10.31
N PRO A 63 -4.93 -8.00 11.53
CA PRO A 63 -5.75 -7.41 12.58
C PRO A 63 -5.39 -5.95 12.93
N GLY A 64 -4.11 -5.60 12.95
CA GLY A 64 -3.63 -4.24 13.20
C GLY A 64 -3.93 -3.31 12.04
N LEU A 65 -3.58 -3.72 10.82
CA LEU A 65 -3.88 -2.97 9.60
C LEU A 65 -5.39 -2.74 9.41
N ASP A 66 -6.21 -3.77 9.58
CA ASP A 66 -7.66 -3.70 9.35
C ASP A 66 -8.31 -2.71 10.32
N LYS A 67 -7.85 -2.69 11.58
CA LYS A 67 -8.27 -1.69 12.58
C LYS A 67 -7.83 -0.28 12.20
N LEU A 68 -6.60 -0.11 11.72
CA LEU A 68 -6.10 1.18 11.23
C LEU A 68 -6.95 1.69 10.06
N LEU A 69 -7.14 0.87 9.02
CA LEU A 69 -7.91 1.23 7.84
C LEU A 69 -9.39 1.51 8.18
N LEU A 70 -9.96 0.81 9.17
CA LEU A 70 -11.29 1.14 9.68
C LEU A 70 -11.34 2.53 10.31
N LYS A 71 -10.32 2.93 11.10
CA LYS A 71 -10.27 4.28 11.68
C LYS A 71 -10.05 5.36 10.64
N VAL A 72 -9.27 5.07 9.59
CA VAL A 72 -9.14 5.93 8.40
C VAL A 72 -10.50 6.13 7.73
N LYS A 73 -11.26 5.05 7.48
CA LYS A 73 -12.64 5.10 6.95
C LYS A 73 -13.62 5.89 7.81
N GLN A 74 -13.40 5.92 9.11
CA GLN A 74 -14.20 6.72 10.05
C GLN A 74 -13.75 8.18 10.17
N GLY A 75 -12.72 8.61 9.43
CA GLY A 75 -12.12 9.94 9.55
C GLY A 75 -11.41 10.20 10.88
N LYS A 76 -11.11 9.14 11.65
CA LYS A 76 -10.47 9.22 12.97
C LYS A 76 -8.95 9.25 12.89
N VAL A 77 -8.38 8.84 11.76
CA VAL A 77 -6.95 8.89 11.45
C VAL A 77 -6.77 9.62 10.13
N ASN A 78 -5.87 10.60 10.10
CA ASN A 78 -5.53 11.38 8.90
C ASN A 78 -4.02 11.51 8.68
N CYS A 79 -3.20 10.86 9.50
CA CYS A 79 -1.78 10.68 9.25
C CYS A 79 -1.37 9.25 9.61
N ILE A 80 -0.60 8.59 8.75
CA ILE A 80 -0.06 7.25 8.97
C ILE A 80 1.46 7.32 8.86
N ILE A 81 2.16 6.79 9.84
CA ILE A 81 3.62 6.74 9.87
C ILE A 81 4.10 5.31 10.05
N VAL A 82 5.03 4.90 9.18
CA VAL A 82 5.73 3.61 9.23
C VAL A 82 7.24 3.82 9.19
N LYS A 83 8.00 2.83 9.66
CA LYS A 83 9.47 2.83 9.53
C LYS A 83 9.86 2.79 8.05
N ASP A 84 9.29 1.83 7.32
CA ASP A 84 9.53 1.60 5.90
C ASP A 84 8.25 1.09 5.22
N MET A 85 8.10 1.33 3.91
CA MET A 85 6.92 0.93 3.12
C MET A 85 6.63 -0.56 3.23
N SER A 86 7.69 -1.38 3.31
CA SER A 86 7.56 -2.83 3.42
C SER A 86 6.86 -3.27 4.71
N ARG A 87 6.86 -2.45 5.78
CA ARG A 87 6.05 -2.69 6.99
C ARG A 87 4.58 -2.59 6.66
N PHE A 88 4.20 -1.57 5.88
CA PHE A 88 2.84 -1.37 5.43
C PHE A 88 2.42 -2.44 4.42
N MET A 89 2.98 -2.47 3.21
CA MET A 89 2.62 -3.45 2.17
C MET A 89 3.85 -3.85 1.36
N ARG A 90 3.88 -5.10 0.89
CA ARG A 90 4.91 -5.60 -0.05
C ARG A 90 4.46 -5.59 -1.50
N ASN A 91 3.16 -5.61 -1.77
CA ASN A 91 2.65 -5.49 -3.14
C ASN A 91 2.68 -4.01 -3.53
N TYR A 92 3.63 -3.65 -4.39
CA TYR A 92 3.85 -2.28 -4.85
C TYR A 92 2.66 -1.70 -5.63
N ILE A 93 1.88 -2.54 -6.31
CA ILE A 93 0.71 -2.10 -7.08
C ILE A 93 -0.40 -1.67 -6.11
N GLU A 94 -0.69 -2.53 -5.12
CA GLU A 94 -1.67 -2.19 -4.08
C GLU A 94 -1.21 -0.97 -3.27
N MET A 95 0.08 -0.91 -2.91
CA MET A 95 0.64 0.24 -2.23
C MET A 95 0.46 1.53 -3.04
N GLY A 96 0.72 1.48 -4.35
CA GLY A 96 0.53 2.61 -5.26
C GLY A 96 -0.91 3.12 -5.26
N ASP A 97 -1.91 2.23 -5.36
CA ASP A 97 -3.33 2.61 -5.32
C ASP A 97 -3.71 3.30 -4.00
N TYR A 98 -3.16 2.80 -2.88
CA TYR A 98 -3.36 3.46 -1.58
C TYR A 98 -2.76 4.87 -1.54
N LEU A 99 -1.54 5.04 -2.04
CA LEU A 99 -0.82 6.31 -1.99
C LEU A 99 -1.33 7.36 -2.97
N GLU A 100 -1.72 6.94 -4.18
CA GLU A 100 -2.09 7.85 -5.26
C GLU A 100 -3.59 8.17 -5.26
N ASN A 101 -4.44 7.23 -4.84
CA ASN A 101 -5.90 7.36 -4.95
C ASN A 101 -6.58 7.39 -3.58
N ILE A 102 -6.43 6.33 -2.79
CA ILE A 102 -7.26 6.11 -1.60
C ILE A 102 -6.91 7.13 -0.49
N PHE A 103 -5.65 7.23 -0.10
CA PHE A 103 -5.25 8.14 0.98
C PHE A 103 -5.43 9.62 0.62
N PRO A 104 -5.08 10.09 -0.60
CA PRO A 104 -5.39 11.46 -1.00
C PRO A 104 -6.89 11.76 -0.98
N PHE A 105 -7.72 10.86 -1.51
CA PHE A 105 -9.18 11.01 -1.48
C PHE A 105 -9.73 11.11 -0.04
N MET A 106 -9.14 10.34 0.88
CA MET A 106 -9.53 10.33 2.29
C MET A 106 -8.85 11.43 3.13
N GLY A 107 -8.00 12.27 2.53
CA GLY A 107 -7.26 13.32 3.23
C GLY A 107 -6.24 12.77 4.24
N VAL A 108 -5.63 11.62 3.93
CA VAL A 108 -4.63 10.96 4.78
C VAL A 108 -3.23 11.27 4.28
N ARG A 109 -2.37 11.81 5.16
CA ARG A 109 -0.92 11.93 4.93
C ARG A 109 -0.23 10.60 5.26
N PHE A 110 0.58 10.07 4.36
CA PHE A 110 1.35 8.85 4.57
C PHE A 110 2.85 9.14 4.60
N ILE A 111 3.54 8.65 5.62
CA ILE A 111 4.98 8.87 5.82
C ILE A 111 5.69 7.54 6.01
N ALA A 112 6.73 7.29 5.21
CA ALA A 112 7.67 6.18 5.39
C ALA A 112 9.08 6.75 5.61
N ILE A 113 9.55 6.65 6.86
CA ILE A 113 10.72 7.40 7.34
C ILE A 113 12.00 6.99 6.60
N ASN A 114 12.28 5.69 6.54
CA ASN A 114 13.52 5.19 5.95
C ASN A 114 13.52 5.26 4.42
N ASP A 115 12.34 5.25 3.80
CA ASP A 115 12.20 5.46 2.36
C ASP A 115 12.27 6.95 1.97
N GLY A 116 12.31 7.86 2.96
CA GLY A 116 12.31 9.30 2.73
C GLY A 116 11.01 9.81 2.10
N TYR A 117 9.92 9.06 2.22
CA TYR A 117 8.65 9.35 1.56
C TYR A 117 7.68 10.06 2.51
N ASP A 118 7.06 11.13 2.02
CA ASP A 118 5.98 11.84 2.69
C ASP A 118 5.01 12.40 1.65
N SER A 119 3.78 11.89 1.67
CA SER A 119 2.77 12.21 0.66
C SER A 119 2.34 13.70 0.67
N SER A 120 2.63 14.46 1.73
CA SER A 120 2.37 15.91 1.71
C SER A 120 3.37 16.70 0.86
N ASN A 121 4.57 16.15 0.64
CA ASN A 121 5.61 16.80 -0.18
C ASN A 121 5.37 16.58 -1.68
N GLU A 122 4.68 15.49 -2.02
CA GLU A 122 4.35 15.08 -3.38
C GLU A 122 3.32 15.96 -4.08
N VAL A 123 2.54 16.75 -3.33
CA VAL A 123 1.61 17.71 -3.92
C VAL A 123 2.35 18.88 -4.59
N GLN A 124 3.66 19.08 -4.31
CA GLN A 124 4.40 20.25 -4.79
C GLN A 124 5.66 19.94 -5.62
N ASN A 125 6.38 18.83 -5.42
CA ASN A 125 7.59 18.52 -6.21
C ASN A 125 7.89 17.01 -6.20
N GLY A 126 7.36 16.28 -7.18
CA GLY A 126 7.55 14.83 -7.29
C GLY A 126 9.01 14.43 -7.10
N THR A 127 9.29 13.65 -6.06
CA THR A 127 10.66 13.22 -5.75
C THR A 127 11.20 12.26 -6.82
N GLU A 128 12.53 12.07 -6.86
CA GLU A 128 13.19 11.13 -7.77
C GLU A 128 12.72 9.69 -7.57
N LEU A 129 12.33 9.32 -6.34
CA LEU A 129 11.71 8.04 -6.02
C LEU A 129 10.28 7.95 -6.57
N ASP A 130 9.49 9.01 -6.51
CA ASP A 130 8.15 9.05 -7.09
C ASP A 130 8.16 8.98 -8.62
N ILE A 131 9.15 9.57 -9.28
CA ILE A 131 9.31 9.42 -10.73
C ILE A 131 9.64 7.97 -11.08
N GLN A 132 10.54 7.32 -10.34
CA GLN A 132 10.88 5.92 -10.56
C GLN A 132 9.70 4.99 -10.27
N PHE A 133 8.93 5.26 -9.22
CA PHE A 133 7.75 4.49 -8.85
C PHE A 133 6.60 4.68 -9.83
N LYS A 134 6.32 5.92 -10.27
CA LYS A 134 5.35 6.23 -11.33
C LYS A 134 5.71 5.59 -12.66
N ASN A 135 7.00 5.59 -13.02
CA ASN A 135 7.45 4.89 -14.22
C ASN A 135 7.24 3.38 -14.11
N LEU A 136 7.55 2.78 -12.96
CA LEU A 136 7.31 1.35 -12.73
C LEU A 136 5.81 0.99 -12.78
N LEU A 137 4.94 1.82 -12.19
CA LEU A 137 3.49 1.63 -12.24
C LEU A 137 2.96 1.79 -13.66
N ASN A 138 3.40 2.82 -14.40
CA ASN A 138 3.02 3.02 -15.80
C ASN A 138 3.45 1.84 -16.67
N ASP A 139 4.65 1.30 -16.48
CA ASP A 139 5.13 0.11 -17.19
C ASP A 139 4.27 -1.11 -16.85
N TYR A 140 3.91 -1.29 -15.57
CA TYR A 140 3.04 -2.38 -15.15
C TYR A 140 1.63 -2.27 -15.76
N TYR A 141 0.98 -1.11 -15.66
CA TYR A 141 -0.33 -0.86 -16.26
C TYR A 141 -0.29 -1.03 -17.78
N SER A 142 0.76 -0.55 -18.44
CA SER A 142 0.93 -0.71 -19.90
C SER A 142 1.04 -2.19 -20.30
N ARG A 143 1.74 -3.01 -19.50
CA ARG A 143 1.86 -4.46 -19.74
C ARG A 143 0.55 -5.19 -19.48
N ASP A 144 -0.12 -4.92 -18.36
CA ASP A 144 -1.41 -5.55 -18.01
C ASP A 144 -2.50 -5.19 -19.04
N ILE A 145 -2.58 -3.92 -19.46
CA ILE A 145 -3.48 -3.50 -20.54
C ILE A 145 -3.13 -4.23 -21.85
N SER A 146 -1.85 -4.33 -22.21
CA SER A 146 -1.41 -5.03 -23.43
C SER A 146 -1.78 -6.52 -23.41
N GLU A 147 -1.60 -7.20 -22.27
CA GLU A 147 -1.97 -8.61 -22.10
C GLU A 147 -3.49 -8.81 -22.16
N LYS A 148 -4.26 -7.93 -21.51
CA LYS A 148 -5.73 -7.95 -21.57
C LYS A 148 -6.25 -7.69 -22.99
N MET A 149 -5.68 -6.71 -23.71
CA MET A 149 -6.04 -6.46 -25.11
C MET A 149 -5.70 -7.65 -26.01
N THR A 150 -4.53 -8.25 -25.84
CA THR A 150 -4.12 -9.46 -26.59
C THR A 150 -5.09 -10.59 -26.34
N THR A 151 -5.44 -10.84 -25.08
CA THR A 151 -6.38 -11.89 -24.67
C THR A 151 -7.79 -11.62 -25.23
N ALA A 152 -8.28 -10.38 -25.16
CA ALA A 152 -9.58 -10.00 -25.71
C ALA A 152 -9.64 -10.18 -27.24
N LEU A 153 -8.57 -9.84 -27.97
CA LEU A 153 -8.45 -10.07 -29.41
C LEU A 153 -8.45 -11.56 -29.77
N LEU A 154 -7.74 -12.39 -28.99
CA LEU A 154 -7.74 -13.85 -29.18
C LEU A 154 -9.13 -14.46 -28.94
N VAL A 155 -9.83 -14.00 -27.92
CA VAL A 155 -11.21 -14.43 -27.61
C VAL A 155 -12.22 -13.95 -28.66
N ALA A 156 -12.05 -12.75 -29.21
CA ALA A 156 -12.89 -12.26 -30.30
C ALA A 156 -12.70 -13.10 -31.58
N LYS A 157 -11.45 -13.42 -31.93
CA LYS A 157 -11.12 -14.29 -33.07
C LYS A 157 -11.61 -15.73 -32.91
N SER A 158 -11.64 -16.27 -31.69
CA SER A 158 -12.14 -17.62 -31.46
C SER A 158 -13.67 -17.72 -31.56
N LYS A 159 -14.40 -16.63 -31.27
CA LYS A 159 -15.86 -16.56 -31.41
C LYS A 159 -16.35 -16.45 -32.86
N GLU A 160 -15.56 -15.83 -33.75
CA GLU A 160 -15.88 -15.78 -35.20
C GLU A 160 -15.78 -17.14 -35.90
N ASN A 161 -15.16 -18.16 -35.29
CA ASN A 161 -14.95 -19.49 -35.89
C ASN A 161 -15.92 -20.58 -35.40
N THR A 162 -17.06 -20.22 -34.79
CA THR A 162 -18.07 -21.20 -34.36
C THR A 162 -19.09 -21.46 -35.48
N PRO A 163 -19.24 -22.68 -36.05
CA PRO A 163 -20.22 -22.94 -37.11
C PRO A 163 -21.64 -22.85 -36.58
N LEU A 164 -22.57 -22.22 -37.33
CA LEU A 164 -23.99 -22.23 -36.99
C LEU A 164 -24.53 -23.67 -37.01
N GLU A 165 -25.00 -24.16 -35.87
CA GLU A 165 -25.80 -25.39 -35.81
C GLU A 165 -27.18 -25.14 -36.43
N LEU A 166 -27.44 -25.76 -37.59
CA LEU A 166 -28.74 -25.80 -38.24
C LEU A 166 -29.63 -26.80 -37.49
N HIS A 167 -30.62 -26.28 -36.74
CA HIS A 167 -31.66 -27.11 -36.14
C HIS A 167 -32.59 -27.65 -37.24
N PRO A 168 -32.85 -28.97 -37.33
CA PRO A 168 -33.75 -29.51 -38.35
C PRO A 168 -35.20 -29.09 -38.05
N MET A 169 -35.93 -28.68 -39.09
CA MET A 169 -37.36 -28.41 -39.06
C MET A 169 -38.12 -29.74 -39.02
N ASP A 170 -38.91 -29.93 -37.96
CA ASP A 170 -39.87 -31.03 -37.83
C ASP A 170 -40.97 -30.90 -38.91
N ILE A 171 -41.23 -32.00 -39.64
CA ILE A 171 -42.31 -32.14 -40.64
C ILE A 171 -43.51 -32.83 -40.00
#